data_AF-A0A6P0TV17-F1
#
_entry.id   AF-A0A6P0TV17-F1
#
_cell.length_a   1.000
_cell.length_b   1.000
_cell.length_c   1.000
_cell.angle_alpha   90.00
_cell.angle_beta   90.00
_cell.angle_gamma   90.00
#
_symmetry.space_group_name_H-M   'P 1'
#
loop_
_entity.id
_entity.type
_entity.pdbx_description
1 polymer ?
#
loop_
_entity_poly.entity_id
_entity_poly.type
_entity_poly.pdbx_seq_one_letter_code
_entity_poly.pdbx_strand_id
1 'polypeptide(L)'
;MAIKIMHPIVKWIDKKVHSYRIPIPAILASGTAILSLLFFRHLGGLQRLELFIFDGMVRLRPDNISDSRLLIVELTEEDIQYLGQWPISDKNLADVLASLQKHQPKAIGIDLYRDVPKYPGYTELVEQLQKPNVFGITFIGNQFVSTTLPPPSIPKERIGFNNIPVDPDGVVRRYSFFINNDEKTMVAFALHLALAYLQEYEISPQITENNEYQLGDAIFKKLQPNSGGYQRIDAQGYPILINYRNSQSIAPKITIKDVLLDNFDPELVKNKIVIIGNTASSSNDFFLTPYSFSQLDLLKSKMSGLEVHAQATSQIISAVLDDQKLF
;
A
#
# COMPACT_ATOMS: atom_id res chain seq x y z
N MET A 1 -5.81 69.59 23.07
CA MET A 1 -4.76 69.54 22.02
C MET A 1 -4.72 68.19 21.25
N ALA A 2 -5.69 67.28 21.41
CA ALA A 2 -5.66 65.95 20.76
C ALA A 2 -6.57 65.79 19.51
N ILE A 3 -7.50 66.72 19.25
CA ILE A 3 -8.52 66.54 18.18
C ILE A 3 -8.04 66.99 16.79
N LYS A 4 -6.93 67.73 16.69
CA LYS A 4 -6.43 68.27 15.40
C LYS A 4 -5.45 67.35 14.64
N ILE A 5 -4.99 66.23 15.23
CA ILE A 5 -4.01 65.32 14.62
C ILE A 5 -4.66 64.08 13.99
N MET A 6 -5.89 63.72 14.40
CA MET A 6 -6.60 62.53 13.89
C MET A 6 -7.24 62.73 12.49
N HIS A 7 -7.60 63.95 12.14
CA HIS A 7 -8.26 64.25 10.85
C HIS A 7 -7.39 64.00 9.59
N PRO A 8 -6.09 64.32 9.54
CA PRO A 8 -5.25 64.02 8.39
C PRO A 8 -4.92 62.52 8.25
N ILE A 9 -4.84 61.77 9.35
CA ILE A 9 -4.56 60.34 9.33
C ILE A 9 -5.76 59.56 8.79
N VAL A 10 -6.98 59.90 9.23
CA VAL A 10 -8.21 59.30 8.68
C VAL A 10 -8.37 59.63 7.20
N LYS A 11 -8.13 60.87 6.77
CA LYS A 11 -8.13 61.23 5.33
C LYS A 11 -7.03 60.54 4.52
N TRP A 12 -5.85 60.31 5.11
CA TRP A 12 -4.77 59.58 4.44
C TRP A 12 -5.10 58.10 4.27
N ILE A 13 -5.67 57.47 5.31
CA ILE A 13 -6.16 56.09 5.27
C ILE A 13 -7.31 55.96 4.26
N ASP A 14 -8.32 56.83 4.31
CA ASP A 14 -9.49 56.77 3.44
C ASP A 14 -9.15 57.02 1.96
N LYS A 15 -8.19 57.94 1.70
CA LYS A 15 -7.65 58.20 0.36
C LYS A 15 -6.81 57.04 -0.17
N LYS A 16 -6.07 56.31 0.68
CA LYS A 16 -5.31 55.10 0.29
C LYS A 16 -6.23 53.90 0.07
N VAL A 17 -7.25 53.73 0.92
CA VAL A 17 -8.25 52.68 0.83
C VAL A 17 -9.13 52.84 -0.43
N HIS A 18 -9.48 54.08 -0.82
CA HIS A 18 -10.16 54.37 -2.09
C HIS A 18 -9.23 54.38 -3.33
N SER A 19 -7.90 54.41 -3.15
CA SER A 19 -6.91 54.42 -4.26
C SER A 19 -6.56 53.02 -4.77
N TYR A 20 -6.89 51.96 -4.04
CA TYR A 20 -6.78 50.58 -4.53
C TYR A 20 -8.12 50.14 -5.13
N ARG A 21 -8.59 50.86 -6.16
CA ARG A 21 -9.55 50.26 -7.09
C ARG A 21 -8.76 49.22 -7.88
N ILE A 22 -8.89 47.94 -7.51
CA ILE A 22 -8.32 46.85 -8.31
C ILE A 22 -8.83 47.08 -9.74
N PRO A 23 -7.93 47.33 -10.71
CA PRO A 23 -8.38 47.67 -12.05
C PRO A 23 -9.16 46.47 -12.59
N ILE A 24 -10.36 46.71 -13.14
CA ILE A 24 -11.21 45.67 -13.75
C ILE A 24 -10.40 44.74 -14.67
N PRO A 25 -9.43 45.22 -15.48
CA PRO A 25 -8.53 44.37 -16.26
C PRO A 25 -7.74 43.34 -15.43
N ALA A 26 -7.29 43.67 -14.22
CA ALA A 26 -6.58 42.73 -13.36
C ALA A 26 -7.50 41.62 -12.84
N ILE A 27 -8.74 41.96 -12.47
CA ILE A 27 -9.76 40.98 -12.05
C ILE A 27 -10.09 40.04 -13.22
N LEU A 28 -10.30 40.59 -14.42
CA LEU A 28 -10.58 39.81 -15.62
C LEU A 28 -9.41 38.91 -16.03
N ALA A 29 -8.17 39.42 -15.96
CA ALA A 29 -6.97 38.65 -16.25
C ALA A 29 -6.79 37.50 -15.24
N SER A 30 -6.92 37.76 -13.94
CA SER A 30 -6.84 36.72 -12.92
C SER A 30 -7.95 35.68 -13.04
N GLY A 31 -9.19 36.12 -13.31
CA GLY A 31 -10.33 35.22 -13.50
C GLY A 31 -10.13 34.32 -14.71
N THR A 32 -9.67 34.88 -15.83
CA THR A 32 -9.34 34.12 -17.04
C THR A 32 -8.22 33.12 -16.77
N ALA A 33 -7.14 33.52 -16.10
CA ALA A 33 -6.03 32.63 -15.75
C ALA A 33 -6.48 31.45 -14.86
N ILE A 34 -7.31 31.72 -13.85
CA ILE A 34 -7.87 30.67 -12.97
C ILE A 34 -8.76 29.72 -13.78
N LEU A 35 -9.67 30.24 -14.61
CA LEU A 35 -10.56 29.42 -15.43
C LEU A 35 -9.78 28.57 -16.43
N SER A 36 -8.76 29.14 -17.09
CA SER A 36 -7.86 28.38 -17.96
C SER A 36 -7.13 27.28 -17.19
N LEU A 37 -6.59 27.58 -16.00
CA LEU A 37 -5.90 26.59 -15.18
C LEU A 37 -6.85 25.46 -14.75
N LEU A 38 -8.06 25.79 -14.30
CA LEU A 38 -9.07 24.79 -13.94
C LEU A 38 -9.51 23.96 -15.15
N PHE A 39 -9.62 24.56 -16.33
CA PHE A 39 -9.93 23.86 -17.57
C PHE A 39 -8.81 22.90 -17.97
N PHE A 40 -7.54 23.34 -17.97
CA PHE A 40 -6.39 22.49 -18.23
C PHE A 40 -6.24 21.37 -17.20
N ARG A 41 -6.53 21.65 -15.92
CA ARG A 41 -6.58 20.65 -14.86
C ARG A 41 -7.66 19.61 -15.14
N HIS A 42 -8.88 20.03 -15.47
CA HIS A 42 -9.99 19.12 -15.77
C HIS A 42 -9.72 18.23 -17.00
N LEU A 43 -8.97 18.75 -17.99
CA LEU A 43 -8.51 17.96 -19.13
C LEU A 43 -7.38 16.96 -18.79
N GLY A 44 -6.85 16.96 -17.56
CA GLY A 44 -5.75 16.08 -17.15
C GLY A 44 -4.36 16.59 -17.54
N GLY A 45 -4.25 17.79 -18.13
CA GLY A 45 -2.97 18.34 -18.58
C GLY A 45 -1.98 18.59 -17.43
N LEU A 46 -2.48 18.79 -16.21
CA LEU A 46 -1.67 19.03 -15.01
C LEU A 46 -1.48 17.77 -14.14
N GLN A 47 -2.19 16.67 -14.42
CA GLN A 47 -2.20 15.48 -13.55
C GLN A 47 -0.78 14.95 -13.29
N ARG A 48 0.08 14.85 -14.31
CA ARG A 48 1.46 14.37 -14.14
C ARG A 48 2.27 15.25 -13.18
N LEU A 49 2.12 16.57 -13.29
CA LEU A 49 2.81 17.51 -12.40
C LEU A 49 2.25 17.43 -10.97
N GLU A 50 0.93 17.36 -10.84
CA GLU A 50 0.27 17.24 -9.53
C GLU A 50 0.69 15.95 -8.80
N LEU A 51 0.76 14.81 -9.52
CA LEU A 51 1.23 13.54 -8.96
C LEU A 51 2.73 13.54 -8.66
N PHE A 52 3.55 14.20 -9.48
CA PHE A 52 4.97 14.36 -9.18
C PHE A 52 5.20 15.20 -7.90
N ILE A 53 4.43 16.28 -7.72
CA ILE A 53 4.45 17.09 -6.49
C ILE A 53 3.97 16.26 -5.31
N PHE A 54 2.90 15.48 -5.47
CA PHE A 54 2.42 14.54 -4.46
C PHE A 54 3.51 13.56 -4.02
N ASP A 55 4.23 12.96 -4.96
CA ASP A 55 5.35 12.06 -4.62
C ASP A 55 6.43 12.81 -3.83
N GLY A 56 6.71 14.06 -4.20
CA GLY A 56 7.57 14.95 -3.42
C GLY A 56 7.09 15.15 -1.99
N MET A 57 5.79 15.38 -1.79
CA MET A 57 5.21 15.53 -0.45
C MET A 57 5.28 14.24 0.36
N VAL A 58 5.09 13.08 -0.27
CA VAL A 58 5.27 11.77 0.39
C VAL A 58 6.72 11.63 0.88
N ARG A 59 7.70 11.99 0.05
CA ARG A 59 9.13 11.94 0.43
C ARG A 59 9.53 12.92 1.52
N LEU A 60 8.80 14.03 1.68
CA LEU A 60 9.06 15.02 2.73
C LEU A 60 8.45 14.62 4.07
N ARG A 61 7.63 13.55 4.13
CA ARG A 61 7.12 13.04 5.40
C ARG A 61 8.28 12.46 6.20
N PRO A 62 8.31 12.63 7.54
CA PRO A 62 9.26 11.94 8.39
C PRO A 62 9.12 10.43 8.19
N ASP A 63 10.25 9.74 8.03
CA ASP A 63 10.24 8.28 8.05
C ASP A 63 9.79 7.81 9.44
N ASN A 64 8.69 7.07 9.49
CA ASN A 64 8.24 6.44 10.73
C ASN A 64 9.12 5.22 11.04
N ILE A 65 9.25 4.91 12.33
CA ILE A 65 9.95 3.70 12.76
C ILE A 65 9.27 2.47 12.13
N SER A 66 10.09 1.50 11.74
CA SER A 66 9.68 0.17 11.25
C SER A 66 8.53 -0.40 12.09
N ASP A 67 7.53 -0.99 11.42
CA ASP A 67 6.36 -1.53 12.09
C ASP A 67 6.67 -2.88 12.72
N SER A 68 6.92 -2.85 14.04
CA SER A 68 7.25 -4.05 14.82
C SER A 68 6.12 -5.08 14.91
N ARG A 69 4.90 -4.81 14.40
CA ARG A 69 3.81 -5.80 14.34
C ARG A 69 3.95 -6.75 13.15
N LEU A 70 4.81 -6.41 12.18
CA LEU A 70 5.04 -7.18 10.97
C LEU A 70 6.45 -7.80 10.99
N LEU A 71 6.60 -8.90 10.27
CA LEU A 71 7.88 -9.51 9.90
C LEU A 71 7.81 -9.87 8.42
N ILE A 72 8.84 -9.51 7.66
CA ILE A 72 9.01 -9.95 6.28
C ILE A 72 9.99 -11.13 6.28
N VAL A 73 9.60 -12.23 5.65
CA VAL A 73 10.47 -13.37 5.38
C VAL A 73 10.76 -13.40 3.89
N GLU A 74 11.98 -13.04 3.54
CA GLU A 74 12.41 -12.80 2.16
C GLU A 74 12.97 -14.08 1.53
N LEU A 75 12.51 -14.41 0.33
CA LEU A 75 13.17 -15.34 -0.58
C LEU A 75 14.09 -14.55 -1.51
N THR A 76 15.35 -14.46 -1.14
CA THR A 76 16.39 -13.68 -1.82
C THR A 76 17.09 -14.47 -2.92
N GLU A 77 17.93 -13.81 -3.72
CA GLU A 77 18.77 -14.49 -4.72
C GLU A 77 19.76 -15.49 -4.05
N GLU A 78 20.28 -15.14 -2.87
CA GLU A 78 21.17 -16.01 -2.09
C GLU A 78 20.43 -17.25 -1.58
N ASP A 79 19.16 -17.13 -1.18
CA ASP A 79 18.33 -18.26 -0.79
C ASP A 79 18.09 -19.20 -1.98
N ILE A 80 17.81 -18.67 -3.17
CA ILE A 80 17.61 -19.48 -4.38
C ILE A 80 18.88 -20.28 -4.69
N GLN A 81 20.04 -19.63 -4.62
CA GLN A 81 21.33 -20.28 -4.83
C GLN A 81 21.64 -21.34 -3.76
N TYR A 82 21.35 -21.03 -2.49
CA TYR A 82 21.53 -21.95 -1.36
C TYR A 82 20.65 -23.20 -1.49
N LEU A 83 19.39 -23.01 -1.89
CA LEU A 83 18.44 -24.11 -2.10
C LEU A 83 18.75 -24.91 -3.37
N GLY A 84 19.46 -24.33 -4.33
CA GLY A 84 19.80 -24.96 -5.61
C GLY A 84 18.60 -25.23 -6.52
N GLN A 85 17.46 -24.60 -6.27
CA GLN A 85 16.23 -24.81 -7.02
C GLN A 85 15.36 -23.55 -7.08
N TRP A 86 14.74 -23.33 -8.24
CA TRP A 86 13.73 -22.30 -8.46
C TRP A 86 12.55 -22.91 -9.25
N PRO A 87 11.30 -22.74 -8.81
CA PRO A 87 10.85 -22.09 -7.57
C PRO A 87 11.24 -22.86 -6.30
N ILE A 88 11.09 -22.25 -5.11
CA ILE A 88 11.19 -22.96 -3.82
C ILE A 88 10.21 -24.14 -3.77
N SER A 89 10.69 -25.34 -3.39
CA SER A 89 9.86 -26.54 -3.30
C SER A 89 8.83 -26.46 -2.16
N ASP A 90 7.80 -27.29 -2.26
CA ASP A 90 6.75 -27.41 -1.27
C ASP A 90 7.30 -27.91 0.06
N LYS A 91 8.31 -28.81 0.04
CA LYS A 91 9.01 -29.28 1.25
C LYS A 91 9.65 -28.13 2.01
N ASN A 92 10.41 -27.28 1.31
CA ASN A 92 11.12 -26.16 1.95
C ASN A 92 10.13 -25.12 2.47
N LEU A 93 9.07 -24.82 1.71
CA LEU A 93 8.03 -23.90 2.19
C LEU A 93 7.28 -24.51 3.39
N ALA A 94 6.99 -25.81 3.39
CA ALA A 94 6.37 -26.49 4.53
C ALA A 94 7.26 -26.41 5.77
N ASP A 95 8.58 -26.59 5.62
CA ASP A 95 9.54 -26.49 6.73
C ASP A 95 9.63 -25.07 7.29
N VAL A 96 9.65 -24.05 6.41
CA VAL A 96 9.59 -22.63 6.80
C VAL A 96 8.33 -22.36 7.60
N LEU A 97 7.16 -22.77 7.09
CA LEU A 97 5.89 -22.57 7.78
C LEU A 97 5.88 -23.31 9.12
N ALA A 98 6.34 -24.56 9.16
CA ALA A 98 6.42 -25.34 10.38
C ALA A 98 7.35 -24.71 11.42
N SER A 99 8.49 -24.14 11.03
CA SER A 99 9.39 -23.41 11.92
C SER A 99 8.70 -22.16 12.49
N LEU A 100 8.14 -21.30 11.65
CA LEU A 100 7.45 -20.07 12.06
C LEU A 100 6.28 -20.37 13.00
N GLN A 101 5.49 -21.42 12.72
CA GLN A 101 4.33 -21.79 13.54
C GLN A 101 4.70 -22.14 14.99
N LYS A 102 5.91 -22.66 15.25
CA LYS A 102 6.39 -22.94 16.62
C LYS A 102 6.38 -21.69 17.51
N HIS A 103 6.48 -20.50 16.90
CA HIS A 103 6.59 -19.22 17.60
C HIS A 103 5.27 -18.44 17.65
N GLN A 104 4.14 -19.06 17.28
CA GLN A 104 2.79 -18.48 17.44
C GLN A 104 2.59 -17.12 16.75
N PRO A 105 2.78 -17.02 15.42
CA PRO A 105 2.44 -15.82 14.67
C PRO A 105 0.91 -15.62 14.65
N LYS A 106 0.47 -14.36 14.61
CA LYS A 106 -0.96 -14.02 14.48
C LYS A 106 -1.51 -14.43 13.12
N ALA A 107 -0.76 -14.12 12.07
CA ALA A 107 -1.07 -14.45 10.70
C ALA A 107 0.21 -14.72 9.93
N ILE A 108 0.15 -15.64 8.97
CA ILE A 108 1.20 -15.89 7.99
C ILE A 108 0.59 -15.70 6.60
N GLY A 109 1.01 -14.65 5.91
CA GLY A 109 0.69 -14.42 4.50
C GLY A 109 1.75 -15.01 3.60
N ILE A 110 1.34 -15.74 2.57
CA ILE A 110 2.24 -16.34 1.58
C ILE A 110 2.00 -15.66 0.23
N ASP A 111 2.88 -14.74 -0.14
CA ASP A 111 2.94 -14.09 -1.46
C ASP A 111 3.83 -14.89 -2.41
N LEU A 112 3.50 -16.17 -2.57
CA LEU A 112 4.15 -17.11 -3.48
C LEU A 112 3.07 -17.96 -4.14
N TYR A 113 3.04 -17.99 -5.47
CA TYR A 113 2.03 -18.78 -6.19
C TYR A 113 2.18 -20.28 -5.91
N ARG A 114 1.05 -20.91 -5.61
CA ARG A 114 0.91 -22.35 -5.30
C ARG A 114 -0.32 -22.97 -5.99
N ASP A 115 -0.62 -22.48 -7.19
CA ASP A 115 -1.66 -23.00 -8.08
C ASP A 115 -1.39 -24.45 -8.50
N VAL A 116 -0.10 -24.81 -8.67
CA VAL A 116 0.36 -26.16 -8.97
C VAL A 116 1.41 -26.64 -7.96
N PRO A 117 1.43 -27.95 -7.61
CA PRO A 117 2.44 -28.52 -6.72
C PRO A 117 3.87 -28.28 -7.20
N LYS A 118 4.78 -27.97 -6.27
CA LYS A 118 6.22 -27.83 -6.48
C LYS A 118 6.95 -28.91 -5.69
N TYR A 119 6.94 -30.13 -6.20
CA TYR A 119 7.55 -31.28 -5.53
C TYR A 119 9.05 -31.09 -5.23
N PRO A 120 9.58 -31.75 -4.18
CA PRO A 120 8.91 -32.66 -3.24
C PRO A 120 8.13 -31.92 -2.14
N GLY A 121 7.32 -32.64 -1.35
CA GLY A 121 6.75 -32.14 -0.09
C GLY A 121 5.34 -31.55 -0.15
N TYR A 122 4.56 -31.86 -1.20
CA TYR A 122 3.22 -31.29 -1.37
C TYR A 122 2.27 -31.62 -0.20
N THR A 123 2.33 -32.86 0.33
CA THR A 123 1.46 -33.29 1.44
C THR A 123 1.75 -32.49 2.72
N GLU A 124 3.04 -32.32 3.04
CA GLU A 124 3.52 -31.55 4.18
C GLU A 124 3.13 -30.08 4.05
N LEU A 125 3.24 -29.53 2.84
CA LEU A 125 2.79 -28.16 2.58
C LEU A 125 1.28 -28.03 2.78
N VAL A 126 0.48 -28.94 2.24
CA VAL A 126 -0.99 -28.91 2.40
C VAL A 126 -1.38 -28.89 3.88
N GLU A 127 -0.71 -29.66 4.74
CA GLU A 127 -0.96 -29.62 6.19
C GLU A 127 -0.71 -28.23 6.79
N GLN A 128 0.37 -27.56 6.38
CA GLN A 128 0.68 -26.21 6.85
C GLN A 128 -0.28 -25.17 6.28
N LEU A 129 -0.67 -25.28 5.01
CA LEU A 129 -1.60 -24.35 4.35
C LEU A 129 -3.02 -24.41 4.94
N GLN A 130 -3.40 -25.54 5.52
CA GLN A 130 -4.71 -25.69 6.18
C GLN A 130 -4.80 -25.01 7.55
N LYS A 131 -3.66 -24.63 8.16
CA LYS A 131 -3.65 -23.96 9.48
C LYS A 131 -4.46 -22.65 9.44
N PRO A 132 -5.19 -22.30 10.52
CA PRO A 132 -6.19 -21.25 10.50
C PRO A 132 -5.63 -19.84 10.27
N ASN A 133 -4.35 -19.63 10.60
CA ASN A 133 -3.64 -18.37 10.48
C ASN A 133 -2.85 -18.23 9.16
N VAL A 134 -2.99 -19.17 8.20
CA VAL A 134 -2.28 -19.13 6.93
C VAL A 134 -3.18 -18.58 5.82
N PHE A 135 -2.67 -17.56 5.13
CA PHE A 135 -3.32 -16.84 4.05
C PHE A 135 -2.51 -16.97 2.77
N GLY A 136 -3.19 -17.15 1.65
CA GLY A 136 -2.56 -17.27 0.34
C GLY A 136 -3.02 -16.21 -0.63
N ILE A 137 -2.39 -16.22 -1.81
CA ILE A 137 -2.66 -15.27 -2.88
C ILE A 137 -3.35 -15.90 -4.08
N THR A 138 -3.97 -15.06 -4.89
CA THR A 138 -4.37 -15.31 -6.28
C THR A 138 -4.06 -14.06 -7.11
N PHE A 139 -3.77 -14.23 -8.39
CA PHE A 139 -3.63 -13.10 -9.30
C PHE A 139 -4.83 -13.04 -10.23
N ILE A 140 -5.49 -11.89 -10.29
CA ILE A 140 -6.66 -11.69 -11.14
C ILE A 140 -6.21 -11.17 -12.49
N GLY A 141 -6.40 -12.01 -13.50
CA GLY A 141 -6.07 -11.70 -14.87
C GLY A 141 -7.03 -10.72 -15.54
N ASN A 142 -6.74 -10.43 -16.80
CA ASN A 142 -7.61 -9.70 -17.70
C ASN A 142 -7.53 -10.34 -19.10
N GLN A 143 -8.07 -9.68 -20.13
CA GLN A 143 -8.04 -10.19 -21.51
C GLN A 143 -6.63 -10.42 -22.10
N PHE A 144 -5.57 -9.90 -21.46
CA PHE A 144 -4.18 -10.01 -21.90
C PHE A 144 -3.32 -10.91 -21.01
N VAL A 145 -3.73 -11.12 -19.75
CA VAL A 145 -2.94 -11.87 -18.75
C VAL A 145 -3.87 -12.85 -18.05
N SER A 146 -3.51 -14.13 -18.05
CA SER A 146 -4.31 -15.17 -17.39
C SER A 146 -4.36 -14.99 -15.88
N THR A 147 -5.50 -15.33 -15.27
CA THR A 147 -5.65 -15.45 -13.82
C THR A 147 -4.79 -16.60 -13.30
N THR A 148 -4.05 -16.37 -12.21
CA THR A 148 -3.35 -17.42 -11.47
C THR A 148 -4.24 -17.91 -10.34
N LEU A 149 -4.60 -19.20 -10.38
CA LEU A 149 -5.48 -19.80 -9.40
C LEU A 149 -4.85 -19.81 -7.99
N PRO A 150 -5.64 -19.74 -6.93
CA PRO A 150 -5.12 -19.88 -5.58
C PRO A 150 -4.64 -21.31 -5.28
N PRO A 151 -3.84 -21.51 -4.22
CA PRO A 151 -3.57 -22.85 -3.71
C PRO A 151 -4.88 -23.57 -3.35
N PRO A 152 -5.12 -24.79 -3.88
CA PRO A 152 -6.38 -25.49 -3.68
C PRO A 152 -6.62 -25.94 -2.22
N SER A 153 -5.58 -25.94 -1.41
CA SER A 153 -5.59 -26.37 0.00
C SER A 153 -5.96 -25.29 1.00
N ILE A 154 -6.00 -24.01 0.60
CA ILE A 154 -6.42 -22.90 1.47
C ILE A 154 -7.90 -22.59 1.21
N PRO A 155 -8.73 -22.44 2.27
CA PRO A 155 -10.11 -21.99 2.13
C PRO A 155 -10.21 -20.62 1.42
N LYS A 156 -11.26 -20.41 0.63
CA LYS A 156 -11.43 -19.20 -0.20
C LYS A 156 -11.45 -17.92 0.63
N GLU A 157 -11.90 -18.00 1.88
CA GLU A 157 -11.97 -16.88 2.83
C GLU A 157 -10.60 -16.42 3.33
N ARG A 158 -9.54 -17.20 3.07
CA ARG A 158 -8.14 -16.86 3.38
C ARG A 158 -7.28 -16.67 2.12
N ILE A 159 -7.93 -16.49 0.97
CA ILE A 159 -7.29 -16.17 -0.29
C ILE A 159 -7.56 -14.71 -0.62
N GLY A 160 -6.49 -13.92 -0.67
CA GLY A 160 -6.55 -12.53 -1.13
C GLY A 160 -5.96 -12.36 -2.53
N PHE A 161 -6.47 -11.42 -3.31
CA PHE A 161 -5.78 -11.07 -4.55
C PHE A 161 -4.51 -10.25 -4.25
N ASN A 162 -3.45 -10.45 -5.04
CA ASN A 162 -2.19 -9.71 -4.91
C ASN A 162 -1.94 -8.68 -6.03
N ASN A 163 -2.93 -8.41 -6.88
CA ASN A 163 -2.84 -7.34 -7.89
C ASN A 163 -2.49 -5.98 -7.25
N ILE A 164 -1.41 -5.36 -7.71
CA ILE A 164 -1.01 -4.01 -7.33
C ILE A 164 -1.36 -3.05 -8.47
N PRO A 165 -2.24 -2.04 -8.25
CA PRO A 165 -2.59 -1.09 -9.28
C PRO A 165 -1.43 -0.14 -9.56
N VAL A 166 -0.95 -0.15 -10.80
CA VAL A 166 0.12 0.72 -11.28
C VAL A 166 -0.48 1.91 -12.02
N ASP A 167 -0.07 3.14 -11.67
CA ASP A 167 -0.53 4.34 -12.37
C ASP A 167 0.06 4.43 -13.78
N PRO A 168 -0.50 5.24 -14.70
CA PRO A 168 -0.02 5.34 -16.08
C PRO A 168 1.44 5.76 -16.26
N ASP A 169 2.06 6.34 -15.23
CA ASP A 169 3.48 6.70 -15.19
C ASP A 169 4.37 5.62 -14.57
N GLY A 170 3.81 4.45 -14.24
CA GLY A 170 4.52 3.30 -13.70
C GLY A 170 4.65 3.28 -12.17
N VAL A 171 4.17 4.32 -11.48
CA VAL A 171 4.33 4.46 -10.03
C VAL A 171 3.13 3.87 -9.31
N VAL A 172 3.40 3.08 -8.28
CA VAL A 172 2.38 2.57 -7.36
C VAL A 172 2.12 3.65 -6.31
N ARG A 173 0.90 4.19 -6.32
CA ARG A 173 0.42 5.16 -5.32
C ARG A 173 -0.84 4.71 -4.62
N ARG A 174 -1.45 3.64 -5.14
CA ARG A 174 -2.77 3.17 -4.77
C ARG A 174 -2.72 1.70 -4.38
N TYR A 175 -3.64 1.30 -3.51
CA TYR A 175 -3.89 -0.08 -3.17
C TYR A 175 -5.40 -0.33 -3.24
N SER A 176 -5.82 -1.42 -3.85
CA SER A 176 -7.23 -1.76 -3.98
C SER A 176 -7.64 -2.72 -2.87
N PHE A 177 -8.74 -2.46 -2.18
CA PHE A 177 -9.25 -3.37 -1.14
C PHE A 177 -10.08 -4.51 -1.72
N PHE A 178 -10.73 -4.27 -2.85
CA PHE A 178 -11.61 -5.24 -3.48
C PHE A 178 -11.29 -5.37 -4.96
N ILE A 179 -11.64 -6.50 -5.57
CA ILE A 179 -11.76 -6.61 -7.02
C ILE A 179 -13.05 -7.36 -7.28
N ASN A 180 -13.87 -6.82 -8.17
CA ASN A 180 -15.06 -7.53 -8.64
C ASN A 180 -14.66 -8.34 -9.88
N ASN A 181 -14.89 -9.65 -9.82
CA ASN A 181 -14.92 -10.52 -10.99
C ASN A 181 -16.38 -10.92 -11.25
N ASP A 182 -16.70 -11.39 -12.46
CA ASP A 182 -18.05 -11.70 -12.94
C ASP A 182 -18.87 -12.61 -12.01
N GLU A 183 -18.21 -13.34 -11.10
CA GLU A 183 -18.85 -14.26 -10.15
C GLU A 183 -18.87 -13.76 -8.69
N LYS A 184 -17.87 -12.99 -8.22
CA LYS A 184 -17.69 -12.59 -6.80
C LYS A 184 -16.80 -11.37 -6.60
N THR A 185 -17.03 -10.64 -5.51
CA THR A 185 -16.08 -9.67 -4.93
C THR A 185 -14.99 -10.43 -4.16
N MET A 186 -13.74 -10.18 -4.53
CA MET A 186 -12.56 -10.69 -3.82
C MET A 186 -11.93 -9.58 -2.99
N VAL A 187 -11.27 -9.98 -1.91
CA VAL A 187 -10.63 -9.09 -0.93
C VAL A 187 -9.12 -9.11 -1.16
N ALA A 188 -8.46 -7.98 -0.92
CA ALA A 188 -7.02 -7.87 -1.12
C ALA A 188 -6.23 -8.67 -0.08
N PHE A 189 -5.08 -9.21 -0.49
CA PHE A 189 -4.19 -9.95 0.39
C PHE A 189 -3.79 -9.17 1.66
N ALA A 190 -3.36 -7.91 1.52
CA ALA A 190 -3.00 -7.09 2.68
C ALA A 190 -4.18 -6.80 3.62
N LEU A 191 -5.41 -6.70 3.08
CA LEU A 191 -6.60 -6.49 3.89
C LEU A 191 -6.95 -7.76 4.70
N HIS A 192 -6.80 -8.96 4.14
CA HIS A 192 -6.95 -10.20 4.91
C HIS A 192 -6.00 -10.27 6.10
N LEU A 193 -4.72 -9.94 5.89
CA LEU A 193 -3.72 -9.96 6.95
C LEU A 193 -4.04 -8.95 8.06
N ALA A 194 -4.44 -7.74 7.68
CA ALA A 194 -4.84 -6.72 8.64
C ALA A 194 -6.07 -7.14 9.44
N LEU A 195 -7.11 -7.69 8.78
CA LEU A 195 -8.32 -8.18 9.45
C LEU A 195 -8.02 -9.34 10.41
N ALA A 196 -7.13 -10.27 10.02
CA ALA A 196 -6.72 -11.38 10.88
C ALA A 196 -6.02 -10.89 12.16
N TYR A 197 -5.20 -9.85 12.04
CA TYR A 197 -4.56 -9.23 13.20
C TYR A 197 -5.56 -8.45 14.06
N LEU A 198 -6.48 -7.72 13.44
CA LEU A 198 -7.48 -6.91 14.13
C LEU A 198 -8.57 -7.73 14.83
N GLN A 199 -8.71 -9.02 14.49
CA GLN A 199 -9.69 -9.92 15.11
C GLN A 199 -9.54 -10.00 16.64
N GLU A 200 -8.31 -9.90 17.18
CA GLU A 200 -8.09 -9.93 18.64
C GLU A 200 -8.62 -8.70 19.38
N TYR A 201 -8.85 -7.60 18.65
CA TYR A 201 -9.41 -6.35 19.16
C TYR A 201 -10.93 -6.29 18.96
N GLU A 202 -11.54 -7.39 18.50
CA GLU A 202 -12.98 -7.49 18.18
C GLU A 202 -13.44 -6.45 17.13
N ILE A 203 -12.51 -5.98 16.29
CA ILE A 203 -12.79 -5.01 15.24
C ILE A 203 -13.21 -5.74 13.97
N SER A 204 -14.44 -5.45 13.53
CA SER A 204 -15.02 -6.00 12.31
C SER A 204 -15.31 -4.89 11.29
N PRO A 205 -15.26 -5.20 9.98
CA PRO A 205 -15.55 -4.22 8.95
C PRO A 205 -17.00 -3.76 8.95
N GLN A 206 -17.19 -2.47 8.75
CA GLN A 206 -18.49 -1.83 8.58
C GLN A 206 -18.50 -0.99 7.30
N ILE A 207 -19.69 -0.76 6.76
CA ILE A 207 -19.90 0.16 5.64
C ILE A 207 -20.66 1.37 6.17
N THR A 208 -20.10 2.57 6.00
CA THR A 208 -20.74 3.81 6.43
C THR A 208 -21.94 4.14 5.54
N GLU A 209 -22.77 5.10 5.96
CA GLU A 209 -23.88 5.62 5.15
C GLU A 209 -23.41 6.17 3.78
N ASN A 210 -22.17 6.62 3.69
CA ASN A 210 -21.55 7.12 2.46
C ASN A 210 -20.92 6.02 1.59
N ASN A 211 -21.19 4.74 1.92
CA ASN A 211 -20.61 3.58 1.26
C ASN A 211 -19.07 3.54 1.37
N GLU A 212 -18.54 3.98 2.51
CA GLU A 212 -17.11 3.93 2.81
C GLU A 212 -16.79 2.73 3.71
N TYR A 213 -15.62 2.13 3.52
CA TYR A 213 -15.12 1.03 4.31
C TYR A 213 -14.55 1.53 5.63
N GLN A 214 -15.08 1.03 6.74
CA GLN A 214 -14.73 1.43 8.09
C GLN A 214 -14.22 0.23 8.90
N LEU A 215 -13.15 0.46 9.68
CA LEU A 215 -12.63 -0.49 10.67
C LEU A 215 -12.40 0.28 11.98
N GLY A 216 -13.15 -0.06 13.03
CA GLY A 216 -13.16 0.75 14.26
C GLY A 216 -13.54 2.19 13.92
N ASP A 217 -12.72 3.15 14.34
CA ASP A 217 -12.93 4.58 14.03
C ASP A 217 -12.28 5.01 12.70
N ALA A 218 -11.47 4.16 12.07
CA ALA A 218 -10.78 4.48 10.84
C ALA A 218 -11.70 4.33 9.61
N ILE A 219 -11.88 5.44 8.87
CA ILE A 219 -12.66 5.47 7.62
C ILE A 219 -11.71 5.52 6.43
N PHE A 220 -11.71 4.46 5.62
CA PHE A 220 -10.89 4.35 4.42
C PHE A 220 -11.67 4.88 3.22
N LYS A 221 -11.38 6.11 2.78
CA LYS A 221 -12.12 6.75 1.70
C LYS A 221 -11.72 6.19 0.33
N LYS A 222 -12.70 5.74 -0.45
CA LYS A 222 -12.50 5.30 -1.83
C LYS A 222 -12.07 6.48 -2.71
N LEU A 223 -11.00 6.29 -3.50
CA LEU A 223 -10.60 7.24 -4.52
C LEU A 223 -11.62 7.30 -5.65
N GLN A 224 -11.97 8.54 -5.99
CA GLN A 224 -12.79 8.89 -7.14
C GLN A 224 -11.88 9.32 -8.30
N PRO A 225 -12.38 9.30 -9.55
CA PRO A 225 -11.59 9.71 -10.71
C PRO A 225 -10.93 11.09 -10.57
N ASN A 226 -11.55 12.00 -9.82
CA ASN A 226 -11.09 13.38 -9.58
C ASN A 226 -10.47 13.60 -8.18
N SER A 227 -10.09 12.54 -7.46
CA SER A 227 -9.46 12.66 -6.14
C SER A 227 -8.05 13.25 -6.24
N GLY A 228 -7.83 14.40 -5.61
CA GLY A 228 -6.52 15.04 -5.53
C GLY A 228 -5.98 15.46 -6.90
N GLY A 229 -4.82 14.90 -7.28
CA GLY A 229 -4.18 15.12 -8.58
C GLY A 229 -4.70 14.22 -9.70
N TYR A 230 -5.54 13.22 -9.39
CA TYR A 230 -6.13 12.36 -10.41
C TYR A 230 -7.28 13.08 -11.14
N GLN A 231 -7.39 12.84 -12.45
CA GLN A 231 -8.51 13.30 -13.28
C GLN A 231 -9.22 12.13 -13.97
N ARG A 232 -8.49 11.05 -14.27
CA ARG A 232 -9.01 9.80 -14.86
C ARG A 232 -8.21 8.62 -14.33
N ILE A 233 -8.76 7.90 -13.37
CA ILE A 233 -8.24 6.61 -12.90
C ILE A 233 -9.28 5.52 -13.05
N ASP A 234 -8.83 4.28 -13.20
CA ASP A 234 -9.68 3.14 -12.92
C ASP A 234 -9.96 3.12 -11.41
N ALA A 235 -11.21 3.43 -11.06
CA ALA A 235 -11.73 3.48 -9.69
C ALA A 235 -12.48 2.18 -9.32
N GLN A 236 -12.38 1.14 -10.14
CA GLN A 236 -12.87 -0.19 -9.79
C GLN A 236 -12.08 -0.76 -8.63
N GLY A 237 -12.73 -1.57 -7.79
CA GLY A 237 -12.03 -2.31 -6.74
C GLY A 237 -11.66 -1.53 -5.47
N TYR A 238 -12.38 -0.45 -5.17
CA TYR A 238 -12.17 0.34 -3.94
C TYR A 238 -10.69 0.74 -3.74
N PRO A 239 -10.11 1.53 -4.67
CA PRO A 239 -8.74 1.98 -4.53
C PRO A 239 -8.64 3.05 -3.44
N ILE A 240 -7.61 2.95 -2.61
CA ILE A 240 -7.19 3.95 -1.64
C ILE A 240 -5.76 4.42 -1.94
N LEU A 241 -5.34 5.56 -1.42
CA LEU A 241 -3.92 5.95 -1.47
C LEU A 241 -3.11 5.13 -0.45
N ILE A 242 -1.87 4.80 -0.83
CA ILE A 242 -0.90 4.18 0.07
C ILE A 242 -0.16 5.25 0.86
N ASN A 243 -0.41 5.32 2.16
CA ASN A 243 0.32 6.17 3.10
C ASN A 243 1.65 5.49 3.45
N TYR A 244 2.62 5.60 2.54
CA TYR A 244 3.95 5.03 2.72
C TYR A 244 4.58 5.46 4.05
N ARG A 245 5.00 4.48 4.84
CA ARG A 245 5.53 4.67 6.20
C ARG A 245 7.00 5.06 6.22
N ASN A 246 7.80 4.38 5.41
CA ASN A 246 9.26 4.53 5.35
C ASN A 246 9.76 4.13 3.95
N SER A 247 10.80 4.80 3.49
CA SER A 247 11.55 4.52 2.26
C SER A 247 12.56 3.37 2.38
N GLN A 248 13.08 3.07 3.58
CA GLN A 248 14.19 2.14 3.78
C GLN A 248 13.76 0.74 4.21
N SER A 249 12.90 0.64 5.23
CA SER A 249 12.43 -0.64 5.75
C SER A 249 11.09 -0.48 6.49
N ILE A 250 10.07 -1.17 5.99
CA ILE A 250 8.71 -1.14 6.54
C ILE A 250 8.56 -2.02 7.79
N ALA A 251 9.30 -3.11 7.88
CA ALA A 251 9.25 -4.10 8.96
C ALA A 251 10.62 -4.77 9.10
N PRO A 252 10.93 -5.41 10.24
CA PRO A 252 12.06 -6.34 10.33
C PRO A 252 12.01 -7.39 9.21
N LYS A 253 13.18 -7.79 8.73
CA LYS A 253 13.37 -8.73 7.63
C LYS A 253 14.31 -9.85 8.06
N ILE A 254 13.96 -11.09 7.70
CA ILE A 254 14.82 -12.27 7.79
C ILE A 254 14.71 -13.07 6.49
N THR A 255 15.69 -13.92 6.19
CA THR A 255 15.66 -14.73 4.97
C THR A 255 14.96 -16.07 5.17
N ILE A 256 14.54 -16.70 4.07
CA ILE A 256 14.06 -18.10 4.09
C ILE A 256 15.13 -19.03 4.67
N LYS A 257 16.41 -18.82 4.32
CA LYS A 257 17.52 -19.59 4.87
C LYS A 257 17.64 -19.42 6.37
N ASP A 258 17.50 -18.20 6.91
CA ASP A 258 17.53 -17.98 8.36
C ASP A 258 16.43 -18.77 9.06
N VAL A 259 15.21 -18.79 8.50
CA VAL A 259 14.11 -19.58 9.05
C VAL A 259 14.37 -21.08 8.98
N LEU A 260 14.86 -21.58 7.84
CA LEU A 260 15.18 -23.00 7.66
C LEU A 260 16.29 -23.50 8.60
N LEU A 261 17.20 -22.61 8.99
CA LEU A 261 18.28 -22.90 9.91
C LEU A 261 17.91 -22.58 11.38
N ASP A 262 16.66 -22.19 11.65
CA ASP A 262 16.20 -21.70 12.96
C ASP A 262 17.15 -20.60 13.53
N ASN A 263 17.70 -19.74 12.66
CA ASN A 263 18.66 -18.68 12.94
C ASN A 263 18.00 -17.28 12.94
N PHE A 264 17.03 -17.07 13.81
CA PHE A 264 16.37 -15.78 13.99
C PHE A 264 15.88 -15.62 15.43
N ASP A 265 15.59 -14.39 15.84
CA ASP A 265 14.98 -14.12 17.15
C ASP A 265 13.48 -14.52 17.12
N PRO A 266 13.03 -15.47 17.96
CA PRO A 266 11.62 -15.86 18.07
C PRO A 266 10.64 -14.70 18.29
N GLU A 267 11.06 -13.62 18.95
CA GLU A 267 10.21 -12.46 19.22
C GLU A 267 9.86 -11.67 17.94
N LEU A 268 10.59 -11.90 16.84
CA LEU A 268 10.22 -11.38 15.51
C LEU A 268 8.97 -12.05 14.95
N VAL A 269 8.63 -13.27 15.39
CA VAL A 269 7.49 -14.05 14.87
C VAL A 269 6.31 -13.99 15.82
N LYS A 270 6.58 -14.01 17.12
CA LYS A 270 5.57 -14.14 18.16
C LYS A 270 4.58 -12.98 18.16
N ASN A 271 3.30 -13.33 18.05
CA ASN A 271 2.20 -12.38 17.96
C ASN A 271 2.33 -11.37 16.80
N LYS A 272 3.09 -11.68 15.75
CA LYS A 272 3.29 -10.82 14.58
C LYS A 272 2.54 -11.32 13.36
N ILE A 273 2.36 -10.43 12.38
CA ILE A 273 2.00 -10.82 11.02
C ILE A 273 3.29 -11.13 10.28
N VAL A 274 3.44 -12.36 9.81
CA VAL A 274 4.57 -12.77 8.99
C VAL A 274 4.14 -12.75 7.53
N ILE A 275 4.88 -12.06 6.67
CA ILE A 275 4.62 -12.02 5.23
C ILE A 275 5.82 -12.63 4.50
N ILE A 276 5.58 -13.75 3.82
CA ILE A 276 6.60 -14.53 3.12
C ILE A 276 6.47 -14.25 1.63
N GLY A 277 7.55 -13.88 0.96
CA GLY A 277 7.50 -13.62 -0.48
C GLY A 277 8.86 -13.49 -1.12
N ASN A 278 8.86 -13.20 -2.42
CA ASN A 278 10.06 -13.10 -3.23
C ASN A 278 10.65 -11.69 -3.23
N THR A 279 11.94 -11.58 -2.98
CA THR A 279 12.72 -10.34 -3.15
C THR A 279 14.02 -10.56 -3.92
N ALA A 280 14.17 -11.71 -4.58
CA ALA A 280 15.29 -12.00 -5.45
C ALA A 280 15.28 -11.05 -6.66
N SER A 281 16.45 -10.50 -7.00
CA SER A 281 16.62 -9.56 -8.12
C SER A 281 16.25 -10.14 -9.49
N SER A 282 16.30 -11.47 -9.62
CA SER A 282 15.84 -12.19 -10.82
C SER A 282 14.32 -12.26 -10.97
N SER A 283 13.56 -11.81 -9.97
CA SER A 283 12.10 -11.74 -10.00
C SER A 283 11.59 -10.44 -10.65
N ASN A 284 10.41 -10.51 -11.27
CA ASN A 284 9.75 -9.35 -11.87
C ASN A 284 8.76 -8.66 -10.90
N ASP A 285 8.94 -8.82 -9.59
CA ASP A 285 8.01 -8.31 -8.57
C ASP A 285 8.51 -7.01 -7.92
N PHE A 286 8.96 -6.05 -8.73
CA PHE A 286 9.50 -4.76 -8.27
C PHE A 286 8.77 -3.59 -8.91
N PHE A 287 8.36 -2.64 -8.08
CA PHE A 287 7.53 -1.51 -8.46
C PHE A 287 8.22 -0.17 -8.23
N LEU A 288 7.93 0.80 -9.10
CA LEU A 288 8.24 2.19 -8.80
C LEU A 288 7.25 2.69 -7.74
N THR A 289 7.75 3.43 -6.77
CA THR A 289 6.96 4.08 -5.71
C THR A 289 7.35 5.56 -5.64
N PRO A 290 6.66 6.39 -4.83
CA PRO A 290 7.06 7.77 -4.63
C PRO A 290 8.52 7.96 -4.18
N TYR A 291 9.14 6.95 -3.58
CA TYR A 291 10.56 6.99 -3.18
C TYR A 291 11.54 6.66 -4.32
N SER A 292 11.07 6.07 -5.42
CA SER A 292 11.94 5.61 -6.49
C SER A 292 12.71 6.73 -7.20
N PHE A 293 12.20 7.96 -7.16
CA PHE A 293 12.82 9.11 -7.82
C PHE A 293 13.68 9.97 -6.88
N SER A 294 13.95 9.48 -5.67
CA SER A 294 14.77 10.18 -4.66
C SER A 294 16.25 9.84 -4.71
N GLN A 295 16.60 8.70 -5.30
CA GLN A 295 17.96 8.16 -5.32
C GLN A 295 18.54 8.26 -6.74
N LEU A 296 19.85 8.52 -6.84
CA LEU A 296 20.59 8.58 -8.11
C LEU A 296 20.60 7.24 -8.88
N ASP A 297 20.20 6.15 -8.24
CA ASP A 297 20.17 4.80 -8.82
C ASP A 297 18.73 4.25 -8.85
N LEU A 298 18.08 4.35 -10.02
CA LEU A 298 16.69 3.91 -10.24
C LEU A 298 16.49 2.40 -10.09
N LEU A 299 17.56 1.60 -10.10
CA LEU A 299 17.48 0.15 -9.94
C LEU A 299 17.48 -0.26 -8.46
N LYS A 300 18.15 0.50 -7.60
CA LYS A 300 18.12 0.29 -6.13
C LYS A 300 16.90 0.92 -5.45
N SER A 301 16.13 1.70 -6.19
CA SER A 301 15.05 2.52 -5.65
C SER A 301 13.65 1.92 -5.85
N LYS A 302 13.54 0.69 -6.37
CA LYS A 302 12.27 -0.02 -6.50
C LYS A 302 11.93 -0.75 -5.21
N MET A 303 10.64 -0.86 -4.91
CA MET A 303 10.12 -1.59 -3.77
C MET A 303 9.56 -2.93 -4.26
N SER A 304 9.80 -4.01 -3.51
CA SER A 304 9.22 -5.33 -3.85
C SER A 304 7.70 -5.31 -3.69
N GLY A 305 6.98 -6.17 -4.43
CA GLY A 305 5.53 -6.35 -4.25
C GLY A 305 5.20 -6.79 -2.83
N LEU A 306 6.03 -7.66 -2.25
CA LEU A 306 6.02 -8.06 -0.85
C LEU A 306 6.00 -6.86 0.12
N GLU A 307 6.89 -5.88 -0.10
CA GLU A 307 6.94 -4.67 0.72
C GLU A 307 5.73 -3.76 0.49
N VAL A 308 5.19 -3.68 -0.74
CA VAL A 308 3.96 -2.92 -1.00
C VAL A 308 2.78 -3.51 -0.22
N HIS A 309 2.66 -4.85 -0.16
CA HIS A 309 1.68 -5.53 0.67
C HIS A 309 1.88 -5.26 2.16
N ALA A 310 3.13 -5.23 2.62
CA ALA A 310 3.45 -4.86 4.01
C ALA A 310 3.08 -3.41 4.33
N GLN A 311 3.34 -2.46 3.41
CA GLN A 311 2.94 -1.05 3.57
C GLN A 311 1.42 -0.92 3.69
N ALA A 312 0.66 -1.58 2.82
CA ALA A 312 -0.80 -1.58 2.88
C ALA A 312 -1.33 -2.21 4.17
N THR A 313 -0.76 -3.34 4.60
CA THR A 313 -1.13 -4.01 5.86
C THR A 313 -0.86 -3.11 7.07
N SER A 314 0.36 -2.56 7.16
CA SER A 314 0.77 -1.63 8.23
C SER A 314 -0.10 -0.38 8.27
N GLN A 315 -0.44 0.21 7.12
CA GLN A 315 -1.32 1.36 7.03
C GLN A 315 -2.71 1.07 7.63
N ILE A 316 -3.30 -0.09 7.30
CA ILE A 316 -4.64 -0.44 7.81
C ILE A 316 -4.59 -0.56 9.34
N ILE A 317 -3.63 -1.31 9.87
CA ILE A 317 -3.51 -1.54 11.31
C ILE A 317 -3.20 -0.24 12.04
N SER A 318 -2.29 0.59 11.51
CA SER A 318 -1.92 1.86 12.15
C SER A 318 -3.05 2.86 12.15
N ALA A 319 -3.87 2.90 11.09
CA ALA A 319 -5.03 3.77 11.06
C ALA A 319 -6.07 3.37 12.13
N VAL A 320 -6.21 2.07 12.37
CA VAL A 320 -7.20 1.51 13.31
C VAL A 320 -6.73 1.58 14.77
N LEU A 321 -5.49 1.19 15.04
CA LEU A 321 -4.97 1.04 16.41
C LEU A 321 -4.17 2.26 16.91
N ASP A 322 -3.56 3.02 15.99
CA ASP A 322 -2.65 4.12 16.34
C ASP A 322 -3.22 5.50 15.98
N ASP A 323 -4.47 5.57 15.50
CA ASP A 323 -5.13 6.77 14.95
C ASP A 323 -4.27 7.48 13.88
N GLN A 324 -3.49 6.69 13.12
CA GLN A 324 -2.63 7.23 12.07
C GLN A 324 -3.50 7.78 10.92
N LYS A 325 -3.37 9.08 10.65
CA LYS A 325 -4.17 9.74 9.61
C LYS A 325 -4.00 9.10 8.23
N LEU A 326 -5.15 8.87 7.59
CA LEU A 326 -5.27 8.44 6.21
C LEU A 326 -5.34 9.67 5.30
N PHE A 327 -4.16 10.22 4.96
CA PHE A 327 -3.92 11.38 4.08
C PHE A 327 -4.46 12.76 4.49
#